data_AF-A0AAW5T7K7-F1
#
_entry.id   AF-A0AAW5T7K7-F1
#
_cell.length_a   1.000
_cell.length_b   1.000
_cell.length_c   1.000
_cell.angle_alpha   90.00
_cell.angle_beta   90.00
_cell.angle_gamma   90.00
#
_symmetry.space_group_name_H-M   'P 1'
#
loop_
_entity.id
_entity.type
_entity.pdbx_description
1 polymer ?
#
loop_
_entity_poly.entity_id
_entity_poly.type
_entity_poly.pdbx_seq_one_letter_code
_entity_poly.pdbx_strand_id
1 'polypeptide(L)'
;MNYPQGGNGWQQMPPPNMPPQPYPGQPYLGQPYAPGYYVPPPPPKKKKTWLWVLLAILTVVVLAVAGLMLYVNRTMTYEVTGTGATATVVYSETRDSGERAEVPLPWTKKFTGTHSVFNLQALPLNDDTVTCKVTIGGRVIATDTQRYRWASCMGHMSDR
;
A
#
# COMPACT_ATOMS: atom_id res chain seq x y z
N MET A 1 49.66 -1.91 86.52
CA MET A 1 48.86 -2.06 87.75
C MET A 1 47.39 -1.99 87.39
N ASN A 2 46.59 -2.92 87.92
CA ASN A 2 45.18 -3.14 87.63
C ASN A 2 44.32 -2.69 88.84
N TYR A 3 43.05 -2.36 88.57
CA TYR A 3 41.87 -2.25 89.46
C TYR A 3 41.51 -0.90 90.16
N PRO A 4 40.22 -0.69 90.56
CA PRO A 4 39.11 -0.27 89.69
C PRO A 4 38.11 0.68 90.41
N GLN A 5 36.88 0.73 89.88
CA GLN A 5 35.61 1.09 90.54
C GLN A 5 35.16 2.55 90.52
N GLY A 6 34.01 2.74 89.88
CA GLY A 6 33.08 3.80 90.24
C GLY A 6 31.69 3.43 89.77
N GLY A 7 30.81 3.03 90.69
CA GLY A 7 29.37 3.25 90.52
C GLY A 7 28.45 2.16 91.02
N ASN A 8 28.10 2.20 92.31
CA ASN A 8 26.85 1.61 92.81
C ASN A 8 26.42 2.24 94.14
N GLY A 9 25.11 2.55 94.19
CA GLY A 9 24.35 2.73 95.42
C GLY A 9 24.34 4.15 95.98
N TRP A 10 23.23 4.87 95.81
CA TRP A 10 22.14 4.86 96.79
C TRP A 10 21.05 5.88 96.41
N GLN A 11 19.80 5.39 96.45
CA GLN A 11 18.61 6.03 97.03
C GLN A 11 18.31 7.50 96.69
N GLN A 12 17.18 7.71 95.99
CA GLN A 12 16.26 8.81 96.31
C GLN A 12 14.81 8.39 96.05
N MET A 13 13.95 8.79 96.98
CA MET A 13 12.65 8.21 97.37
C MET A 13 11.48 8.48 96.40
N PRO A 14 10.38 7.70 96.46
CA PRO A 14 9.18 7.94 95.66
C PRO A 14 8.36 9.16 96.13
N PRO A 15 7.73 9.92 95.21
CA PRO A 15 6.92 11.10 95.54
C PRO A 15 5.52 10.77 96.11
N PRO A 16 4.86 11.74 96.77
CA PRO A 16 3.67 11.55 97.59
C PRO A 16 2.38 11.25 96.81
N ASN A 17 1.54 10.48 97.48
CA ASN A 17 0.19 10.04 97.12
C ASN A 17 -0.75 11.24 96.84
N MET A 18 -1.25 11.37 95.60
CA MET A 18 -2.26 12.37 95.22
C MET A 18 -3.54 11.65 94.72
N PRO A 19 -4.75 12.10 95.13
CA PRO A 19 -6.01 11.49 94.73
C PRO A 19 -6.38 11.78 93.26
N PRO A 20 -7.08 10.87 92.56
CA PRO A 20 -7.29 10.95 91.11
C PRO A 20 -8.32 12.03 90.72
N GLN A 21 -7.95 12.90 89.78
CA GLN A 21 -8.87 13.74 89.02
C GLN A 21 -9.49 12.95 87.84
N PRO A 22 -10.79 13.08 87.56
CA PRO A 22 -11.42 12.45 86.40
C PRO A 22 -11.35 13.38 85.17
N TYR A 23 -10.58 12.98 84.15
CA TYR A 23 -10.65 13.59 82.80
C TYR A 23 -10.62 12.52 81.69
N PRO A 24 -11.22 12.81 80.53
CA PRO A 24 -11.84 11.85 79.61
C PRO A 24 -10.93 11.40 78.46
N GLY A 25 -11.23 10.23 77.87
CA GLY A 25 -10.67 9.83 76.57
C GLY A 25 -10.70 8.32 76.35
N GLN A 26 -11.54 7.85 75.43
CA GLN A 26 -11.47 6.48 74.92
C GLN A 26 -10.50 6.38 73.74
N PRO A 27 -9.83 5.22 73.54
CA PRO A 27 -8.64 5.10 72.70
C PRO A 27 -8.95 4.70 71.26
N TYR A 28 -8.17 5.24 70.33
CA TYR A 28 -7.97 4.72 68.98
C TYR A 28 -7.49 3.25 69.06
N LEU A 29 -8.21 2.33 68.41
CA LEU A 29 -7.74 0.96 68.17
C LEU A 29 -7.71 0.69 66.67
N GLY A 30 -6.50 0.46 66.17
CA GLY A 30 -6.19 0.19 64.77
C GLY A 30 -6.72 -1.16 64.28
N GLN A 31 -7.17 -1.17 63.03
CA GLN A 31 -7.53 -2.40 62.34
C GLN A 31 -6.27 -3.08 61.75
N PRO A 32 -6.12 -4.40 61.93
CA PRO A 32 -5.01 -5.17 61.36
C PRO A 32 -5.19 -5.36 59.84
N TYR A 33 -4.12 -5.10 59.09
CA TYR A 33 -4.04 -5.27 57.65
C TYR A 33 -4.02 -6.76 57.29
N ALA A 34 -5.01 -7.23 56.53
CA ALA A 34 -5.05 -8.59 55.99
C ALA A 34 -4.17 -8.70 54.72
N PRO A 35 -3.38 -9.77 54.55
CA PRO A 35 -2.48 -9.93 53.40
C PRO A 35 -3.25 -10.14 52.09
N GLY A 36 -3.10 -9.19 51.18
CA GLY A 36 -3.78 -9.16 49.88
C GLY A 36 -3.24 -10.20 48.90
N TYR A 37 -4.12 -11.08 48.42
CA TYR A 37 -3.90 -11.89 47.23
C TYR A 37 -4.09 -11.01 45.98
N TYR A 38 -3.01 -10.82 45.22
CA TYR A 38 -3.07 -10.16 43.92
C TYR A 38 -3.62 -11.13 42.88
N VAL A 39 -4.84 -10.91 42.41
CA VAL A 39 -5.38 -11.62 41.24
C VAL A 39 -4.83 -10.92 40.00
N PRO A 40 -4.07 -11.62 39.11
CA PRO A 40 -3.61 -11.00 37.89
C PRO A 40 -4.81 -10.61 37.00
N PRO A 41 -4.78 -9.42 36.37
CA PRO A 41 -5.88 -8.98 35.53
C PRO A 41 -6.11 -9.96 34.37
N PRO A 42 -7.37 -10.24 33.99
CA PRO A 42 -7.66 -11.13 32.89
C PRO A 42 -7.07 -10.58 31.58
N PRO A 43 -6.57 -11.46 30.69
CA PRO A 43 -5.94 -11.04 29.46
C PRO A 43 -6.91 -10.21 28.60
N PRO A 44 -6.44 -9.10 28.00
CA PRO A 44 -7.31 -8.21 27.22
C PRO A 44 -7.91 -8.96 26.02
N LYS A 45 -9.24 -8.99 25.94
CA LYS A 45 -9.96 -9.60 24.80
C LYS A 45 -9.68 -8.77 23.54
N LYS A 46 -8.92 -9.33 22.61
CA LYS A 46 -8.62 -8.69 21.31
C LYS A 46 -9.95 -8.48 20.56
N LYS A 47 -10.33 -7.22 20.37
CA LYS A 47 -11.62 -6.83 19.79
C LYS A 47 -11.63 -7.19 18.30
N LYS A 48 -12.75 -7.75 17.83
CA LYS A 48 -12.98 -8.09 16.41
C LYS A 48 -12.77 -6.90 15.46
N THR A 49 -12.73 -5.68 15.99
CA THR A 49 -12.36 -4.45 15.28
C THR A 49 -11.02 -4.57 14.54
N TRP A 50 -10.02 -5.26 15.11
CA TRP A 50 -8.73 -5.47 14.41
C TRP A 50 -8.89 -6.31 13.14
N LEU A 51 -9.81 -7.28 13.15
CA LEU A 51 -10.10 -8.12 12.00
C LEU A 51 -10.80 -7.31 10.89
N TRP A 52 -11.72 -6.42 11.25
CA TRP A 52 -12.36 -5.49 10.30
C TRP A 52 -11.36 -4.49 9.70
N VAL A 53 -10.44 -3.96 10.51
CA VAL A 53 -9.38 -3.07 10.04
C VAL A 53 -8.45 -3.80 9.07
N LEU A 54 -8.05 -5.04 9.39
CA LEU A 54 -7.21 -5.84 8.50
C LEU A 54 -7.93 -6.16 7.18
N LEU A 55 -9.23 -6.49 7.25
CA LEU A 55 -10.05 -6.72 6.06
C LEU A 55 -10.14 -5.46 5.20
N ALA A 56 -10.39 -4.29 5.79
CA ALA A 56 -10.43 -3.02 5.05
C ALA A 56 -9.09 -2.71 4.37
N ILE A 57 -7.96 -2.90 5.07
CA ILE A 57 -6.62 -2.72 4.49
C ILE A 57 -6.39 -3.70 3.34
N LEU A 58 -6.73 -4.98 3.54
CA LEU A 58 -6.60 -5.99 2.49
C LEU A 58 -7.42 -5.60 1.26
N THR A 59 -8.65 -5.13 1.43
CA THR A 59 -9.48 -4.65 0.31
C THR A 59 -8.83 -3.48 -0.42
N VAL A 60 -8.29 -2.49 0.30
CA VAL A 60 -7.58 -1.35 -0.33
C VAL A 60 -6.35 -1.81 -1.09
N VAL A 61 -5.55 -2.73 -0.54
CA VAL A 61 -4.37 -3.28 -1.21
C VAL A 61 -4.77 -4.04 -2.47
N VAL A 62 -5.81 -4.87 -2.42
CA VAL A 62 -6.30 -5.60 -3.60
C VAL A 62 -6.78 -4.63 -4.68
N LEU A 63 -7.52 -3.58 -4.31
CA LEU A 63 -7.95 -2.55 -5.25
C LEU A 63 -6.78 -1.78 -5.84
N ALA A 64 -5.77 -1.44 -5.05
CA ALA A 64 -4.56 -0.76 -5.53
C ALA A 64 -3.77 -1.65 -6.51
N VAL A 65 -3.60 -2.94 -6.20
CA VAL A 65 -2.92 -3.89 -7.09
C VAL A 65 -3.71 -4.12 -8.37
N ALA A 66 -5.04 -4.30 -8.29
CA ALA A 66 -5.90 -4.45 -9.46
C ALA A 66 -5.87 -3.19 -10.34
N GLY A 67 -5.94 -2.01 -9.72
CA GLY A 67 -5.81 -0.73 -10.40
C GLY A 67 -4.46 -0.56 -11.08
N LEU A 68 -3.37 -0.94 -10.40
CA LEU A 68 -2.03 -0.93 -10.97
C LEU A 68 -1.96 -1.86 -12.19
N MET A 69 -2.38 -3.12 -12.05
CA MET A 69 -2.35 -4.11 -13.13
C MET A 69 -3.12 -3.65 -14.38
N LEU A 70 -4.28 -3.01 -14.20
CA LEU A 70 -5.05 -2.43 -15.31
C LEU A 70 -4.35 -1.20 -15.92
N TYR A 71 -3.68 -0.40 -15.08
CA TYR A 71 -2.94 0.77 -15.54
C TYR A 71 -1.72 0.40 -16.39
N VAL A 72 -0.99 -0.65 -15.98
CA VAL A 72 0.25 -1.08 -16.68
C VAL A 72 -0.08 -1.88 -17.95
N ASN A 73 -1.18 -2.63 -17.97
CA ASN A 73 -1.59 -3.46 -19.10
C ASN A 73 -2.58 -2.71 -20.00
N ARG A 74 -2.06 -1.77 -20.81
CA ARG A 74 -2.87 -1.11 -21.84
C ARG A 74 -2.86 -1.92 -23.13
N THR A 75 -4.02 -2.00 -23.77
CA THR A 75 -4.13 -2.59 -25.10
C THR A 75 -3.79 -1.54 -26.15
N MET A 76 -2.78 -1.84 -26.98
CA MET A 76 -2.47 -1.14 -28.22
C MET A 76 -3.10 -1.89 -29.39
N THR A 77 -3.81 -1.16 -30.25
CA THR A 77 -4.47 -1.71 -31.43
C THR A 77 -3.96 -0.99 -32.66
N TYR A 78 -3.40 -1.76 -33.60
CA TYR A 78 -3.08 -1.32 -34.94
C TYR A 78 -4.22 -1.70 -35.86
N GLU A 79 -4.67 -0.75 -36.64
CA GLU A 79 -5.72 -0.90 -37.64
C GLU A 79 -5.21 -0.33 -38.95
N VAL A 80 -5.31 -1.11 -40.02
CA VAL A 80 -4.96 -0.67 -41.37
C VAL A 80 -6.15 -0.92 -42.28
N THR A 81 -6.61 0.13 -42.93
CA THR A 81 -7.73 0.09 -43.87
C THR A 81 -7.30 0.69 -45.20
N GLY A 82 -8.04 0.42 -46.27
CA GLY A 82 -7.74 0.97 -47.57
C GLY A 82 -8.72 0.53 -48.64
N THR A 83 -8.53 1.04 -49.86
CA THR A 83 -9.37 0.69 -51.02
C THR A 83 -8.95 -0.60 -51.71
N GLY A 84 -7.69 -1.03 -51.52
CA GLY A 84 -7.14 -2.26 -52.08
C GLY A 84 -7.54 -3.50 -51.30
N ALA A 85 -7.31 -4.68 -51.90
CA ALA A 85 -7.57 -5.97 -51.26
C ALA A 85 -6.48 -6.35 -50.23
N THR A 86 -5.24 -5.96 -50.49
CA THR A 86 -4.07 -6.24 -49.64
C THR A 86 -3.20 -4.99 -49.48
N ALA A 87 -2.41 -4.95 -48.42
CA ALA A 87 -1.36 -3.97 -48.21
C ALA A 87 -0.15 -4.60 -47.52
N THR A 88 1.03 -4.01 -47.71
CA THR A 88 2.20 -4.36 -46.91
C THR A 88 2.19 -3.52 -45.65
N VAL A 89 2.25 -4.17 -44.49
CA VAL A 89 2.39 -3.51 -43.20
C VAL A 89 3.79 -3.74 -42.65
N VAL A 90 4.38 -2.69 -42.08
CA VAL A 90 5.60 -2.77 -41.28
C VAL A 90 5.23 -2.28 -39.89
N TYR A 91 5.38 -3.13 -38.89
CA TYR A 91 4.94 -2.79 -37.54
C TYR A 91 5.87 -3.33 -36.46
N SER A 92 5.88 -2.67 -35.31
CA SER A 92 6.60 -3.12 -34.13
C SER A 92 5.69 -3.21 -32.91
N GLU A 93 5.90 -4.24 -32.10
CA GLU A 93 5.26 -4.37 -30.78
C GLU A 93 6.08 -3.67 -29.69
N THR A 94 7.39 -3.69 -29.84
CA THR A 94 8.39 -3.17 -28.91
C THR A 94 9.46 -2.39 -29.69
N ARG A 95 10.43 -1.80 -29.00
CA ARG A 95 11.54 -1.09 -29.64
C ARG A 95 12.41 -1.99 -30.53
N ASP A 96 12.53 -3.26 -30.15
CA ASP A 96 13.48 -4.20 -30.74
C ASP A 96 12.80 -5.19 -31.70
N SER A 97 11.49 -5.06 -31.91
CA SER A 97 10.74 -5.87 -32.87
C SER A 97 10.41 -5.07 -34.13
N GLY A 98 10.39 -5.74 -35.27
CA GLY A 98 9.98 -5.16 -36.54
C GLY A 98 9.55 -6.29 -37.47
N GLU A 99 8.25 -6.38 -37.72
CA GLU A 99 7.67 -7.38 -38.60
C GLU A 99 7.18 -6.70 -39.88
N ARG A 100 7.44 -7.35 -41.01
CA ARG A 100 6.90 -6.97 -42.30
C ARG A 100 6.04 -8.10 -42.82
N ALA A 101 4.80 -7.79 -43.15
CA ALA A 101 3.85 -8.77 -43.67
C ALA A 101 2.96 -8.14 -44.74
N GLU A 102 2.57 -8.93 -45.74
CA GLU A 102 1.46 -8.59 -46.63
C GLU A 102 0.18 -9.14 -46.02
N VAL A 103 -0.83 -8.29 -45.88
CA VAL A 103 -2.06 -8.60 -45.16
C VAL A 103 -3.29 -8.20 -45.98
N PRO A 104 -4.39 -8.95 -45.89
CA PRO A 104 -5.66 -8.53 -46.46
C PRO A 104 -6.24 -7.34 -45.68
N LEU A 105 -6.89 -6.42 -46.39
CA LEU A 105 -7.56 -5.27 -45.81
C LEU A 105 -9.07 -5.54 -45.61
N PRO A 106 -9.68 -5.04 -44.52
CA PRO A 106 -9.06 -4.33 -43.40
C PRO A 106 -8.30 -5.28 -42.45
N TRP A 107 -7.17 -4.82 -41.93
CA TRP A 107 -6.33 -5.59 -41.01
C TRP A 107 -6.33 -4.99 -39.60
N THR A 108 -6.25 -5.84 -38.58
CA THR A 108 -6.16 -5.41 -37.19
C THR A 108 -5.26 -6.32 -36.38
N LYS A 109 -4.41 -5.73 -35.53
CA LYS A 109 -3.55 -6.45 -34.57
C LYS A 109 -3.59 -5.78 -33.21
N LYS A 110 -3.70 -6.58 -32.15
CA LYS A 110 -3.77 -6.12 -30.77
C LYS A 110 -2.58 -6.62 -29.98
N PHE A 111 -2.02 -5.74 -29.17
CA PHE A 111 -0.92 -6.02 -28.26
C PHE A 111 -1.33 -5.60 -26.86
N THR A 112 -1.09 -6.44 -25.86
CA THR A 112 -1.40 -6.13 -24.46
C THR A 112 -0.11 -6.11 -23.68
N GLY A 113 0.18 -4.98 -23.04
CA GLY A 113 1.40 -4.83 -22.26
C GLY A 113 1.77 -3.38 -22.01
N THR A 114 3.04 -3.18 -21.64
CA THR A 114 3.62 -1.87 -21.43
C THR A 114 4.27 -1.40 -22.73
N HIS A 115 3.59 -0.50 -23.45
CA HIS A 115 4.05 0.02 -24.73
C HIS A 115 4.72 1.38 -24.53
N SER A 116 6.01 1.53 -24.84
CA SER A 116 6.69 2.83 -24.77
C SER A 116 6.79 3.53 -26.12
N VAL A 117 6.77 2.74 -27.20
CA VAL A 117 6.93 3.17 -28.59
C VAL A 117 5.99 2.39 -29.48
N PHE A 118 5.52 3.03 -30.53
CA PHE A 118 4.76 2.36 -31.59
C PHE A 118 5.23 2.84 -32.95
N ASN A 119 5.31 1.90 -33.89
CA ASN A 119 5.60 2.18 -35.29
C ASN A 119 4.70 1.27 -36.12
N LEU A 120 3.84 1.90 -36.92
CA LEU A 120 2.98 1.25 -37.88
C LEU A 120 3.09 2.01 -39.20
N GLN A 121 3.47 1.29 -40.23
CA GLN A 121 3.52 1.80 -41.61
C GLN A 121 2.64 0.92 -42.48
N ALA A 122 1.84 1.55 -43.32
CA ALA A 122 1.00 0.86 -44.30
C ALA A 122 1.41 1.30 -45.70
N LEU A 123 1.80 0.36 -46.54
CA LEU A 123 2.18 0.57 -47.93
C LEU A 123 1.09 0.00 -48.84
N PRO A 124 0.48 0.83 -49.71
CA PRO A 124 -0.43 0.31 -50.73
C PRO A 124 0.37 -0.48 -51.77
N LEU A 125 -0.23 -1.55 -52.33
CA LEU A 125 0.39 -2.33 -53.41
C LEU A 125 0.21 -1.68 -54.79
N ASN A 126 -0.86 -0.90 -54.96
CA ASN A 126 -1.20 -0.17 -56.17
C ASN A 126 -1.49 1.30 -55.84
N ASP A 127 -2.23 1.99 -56.70
CA ASP A 127 -2.70 3.37 -56.55
C ASP A 127 -3.82 3.55 -55.50
N ASP A 128 -3.93 2.57 -54.61
CA ASP A 128 -4.91 2.49 -53.54
C ASP A 128 -4.61 3.50 -52.44
N THR A 129 -5.67 3.86 -51.72
CA THR A 129 -5.54 4.64 -50.49
C THR A 129 -5.36 3.68 -49.32
N VAL A 130 -4.43 3.98 -48.43
CA VAL A 130 -4.23 3.27 -47.17
C VAL A 130 -4.33 4.24 -46.00
N THR A 131 -4.94 3.78 -44.92
CA THR A 131 -5.03 4.49 -43.66
C THR A 131 -4.47 3.62 -42.57
N CYS A 132 -3.49 4.14 -41.82
CA CYS A 132 -3.06 3.53 -40.57
C CYS A 132 -3.74 4.25 -39.40
N LYS A 133 -4.08 3.49 -38.37
CA LYS A 133 -4.65 4.01 -37.14
C LYS A 133 -4.12 3.24 -35.95
N VAL A 134 -3.66 3.98 -34.94
CA VAL A 134 -3.15 3.42 -33.69
C VAL A 134 -4.03 3.89 -32.55
N THR A 135 -4.55 2.93 -31.79
CA THR A 135 -5.40 3.17 -30.62
C THR A 135 -4.74 2.57 -29.39
N ILE A 136 -4.58 3.33 -28.31
CA ILE A 136 -4.07 2.81 -27.04
C ILE A 136 -5.06 3.14 -25.92
N GLY A 137 -5.45 2.12 -25.15
CA GLY A 137 -6.41 2.28 -24.04
C GLY A 137 -7.77 2.83 -24.50
N GLY A 138 -8.20 2.48 -25.72
CA GLY A 138 -9.45 2.94 -26.32
C GLY A 138 -9.41 4.34 -26.94
N ARG A 139 -8.28 5.06 -26.85
CA ARG A 139 -8.11 6.38 -27.48
C ARG A 139 -7.26 6.28 -28.74
N VAL A 140 -7.72 6.91 -29.82
CA VAL A 140 -6.92 7.06 -31.04
C VAL A 140 -5.79 8.06 -30.77
N ILE A 141 -4.56 7.63 -30.98
CA ILE A 141 -3.36 8.44 -30.72
C ILE A 141 -2.61 8.83 -31.98
N ALA A 142 -2.75 8.05 -33.06
CA ALA A 142 -2.20 8.38 -34.36
C ALA A 142 -3.14 7.89 -35.46
N THR A 143 -3.28 8.67 -36.52
CA THR A 143 -3.99 8.31 -37.74
C THR A 143 -3.33 9.05 -38.88
N ASP A 144 -3.02 8.34 -39.95
CA ASP A 144 -2.51 8.91 -41.19
C ASP A 144 -3.14 8.18 -42.37
N THR A 145 -3.52 8.96 -43.38
CA THR A 145 -4.16 8.47 -44.60
C THR A 145 -3.35 8.97 -45.78
N GLN A 146 -2.88 8.05 -46.59
CA GLN A 146 -2.07 8.34 -47.77
C GLN A 146 -2.56 7.57 -48.97
N ARG A 147 -2.35 8.15 -50.15
CA ARG A 147 -2.53 7.49 -51.45
C ARG A 147 -1.21 7.53 -52.18
N TYR A 148 -0.83 6.45 -52.86
CA TYR A 148 0.47 6.29 -53.55
C TYR A 148 1.72 6.34 -52.66
N ARG A 149 1.59 6.81 -51.43
CA ARG A 149 2.65 6.87 -50.41
C ARG A 149 2.28 5.95 -49.25
N TRP A 150 3.28 5.64 -48.45
CA TRP A 150 3.07 4.89 -47.22
C TRP A 150 2.48 5.80 -46.14
N ALA A 151 1.44 5.31 -45.47
CA ALA A 151 0.88 5.97 -44.30
C ALA A 151 1.74 5.64 -43.07
N SER A 152 2.01 6.63 -42.23
CA SER A 152 2.94 6.54 -41.11
C SER A 152 2.27 6.89 -39.78
N CYS A 153 2.21 5.91 -38.89
CA CYS A 153 1.70 6.07 -37.54
C CYS A 153 2.81 5.69 -36.55
N MET A 154 3.61 6.66 -36.16
CA MET A 154 4.73 6.48 -35.21
C MET A 154 4.59 7.42 -34.02
N GLY A 155 5.08 7.00 -32.86
CA GLY A 155 5.11 7.88 -31.69
C GLY A 155 5.63 7.22 -30.42
N HIS A 156 5.77 8.05 -29.40
CA HIS A 156 6.17 7.67 -28.05
C HIS A 156 5.01 7.87 -27.08
N MET A 157 4.89 6.98 -26.10
CA MET A 157 3.84 7.11 -25.08
C MET A 157 4.18 8.15 -23.98
N SER A 158 5.35 8.79 -24.08
CA SER A 158 5.92 9.72 -23.09
C SER A 158 5.55 11.20 -23.28
N ASP A 159 4.81 11.58 -24.33
CA ASP A 159 4.43 12.99 -24.57
C ASP A 159 3.24 13.43 -23.70
N ARG A 160 3.46 13.44 -22.38
CA ARG A 160 2.53 14.04 -21.41
C ARG A 160 3.25 14.99 -20.48
#